data_AF-W1PTC3-F1
#
_entry.id   AF-W1PTC3-F1
#
_cell.length_a   1.000
_cell.length_b   1.000
_cell.length_c   1.000
_cell.angle_alpha   90.00
_cell.angle_beta   90.00
_cell.angle_gamma   90.00
#
_symmetry.space_group_name_H-M   'P 1'
#
loop_
_entity.id
_entity.type
_entity.pdbx_description
1 polymer ?
#
loop_
_entity_poly.entity_id
_entity_poly.type
_entity_poly.pdbx_seq_one_letter_code
_entity_poly.pdbx_strand_id
1 'polypeptide(L)'
;MKGYKKVMENCHESARIVREGVEKTRQFDIISKEKGVPVVAFSFKDPERATMAFELSKTLRRFGWIVPAYTLPADVQHIVVLRVVVREDLGRGLAERLVSHVGMALQELEASVTKSIPHLVLKIEVKPEEVGEETKVSAIVKGIHGGDKEWKKIHVSGSKTKGVC
;
A
#
# COMPACT_ATOMS: atom_id res chain seq x y z
N MET A 1 20.05 -22.16 -34.20
CA MET A 1 19.48 -21.75 -32.89
C MET A 1 18.21 -20.89 -33.06
N LYS A 2 17.14 -21.40 -33.69
CA LYS A 2 15.89 -20.62 -33.90
C LYS A 2 14.93 -20.70 -32.70
N GLY A 3 14.94 -21.80 -31.93
CA GLY A 3 14.03 -22.03 -30.81
C GLY A 3 14.19 -21.03 -29.67
N TYR A 4 15.39 -20.94 -29.07
CA TYR A 4 15.65 -20.00 -27.97
C TYR A 4 15.36 -18.55 -28.34
N LYS A 5 15.75 -18.13 -29.55
CA LYS A 5 15.44 -16.80 -30.07
C LYS A 5 13.92 -16.56 -30.08
N LYS A 6 13.14 -17.52 -30.57
CA LYS A 6 11.68 -17.41 -30.62
C LYS A 6 11.04 -17.32 -29.22
N VAL A 7 11.53 -18.10 -28.27
CA VAL A 7 11.07 -18.03 -26.87
C VAL A 7 11.35 -16.66 -26.27
N MET A 8 12.56 -16.13 -26.44
CA MET A 8 12.91 -14.80 -25.94
C MET A 8 12.09 -13.69 -26.60
N GLU A 9 11.84 -13.77 -27.92
CA GLU A 9 10.95 -12.83 -28.62
C GLU A 9 9.53 -12.83 -28.03
N ASN A 10 8.97 -14.00 -27.72
CA ASN A 10 7.65 -14.12 -27.10
C ASN A 10 7.62 -13.55 -25.67
N CYS A 11 8.68 -13.75 -24.88
CA CYS A 11 8.82 -13.15 -23.55
C CYS A 11 8.89 -11.62 -23.65
N HIS A 12 9.64 -11.08 -24.62
CA HIS A 12 9.73 -9.64 -24.85
C HIS A 12 8.39 -9.04 -25.26
N GLU A 13 7.63 -9.70 -26.13
CA GLU A 13 6.29 -9.25 -26.53
C GLU A 13 5.34 -9.22 -25.33
N SER A 14 5.35 -10.27 -24.51
CA SER A 14 4.52 -10.32 -23.30
C SER A 14 4.93 -9.26 -22.28
N ALA A 15 6.23 -8.96 -22.14
CA ALA A 15 6.72 -7.85 -21.31
C ALA A 15 6.28 -6.48 -21.84
N ARG A 16 6.23 -6.29 -23.16
CA ARG A 16 5.70 -5.06 -23.78
C ARG A 16 4.22 -4.87 -23.45
N ILE A 17 3.41 -5.93 -23.53
CA ILE A 17 1.98 -5.88 -23.15
C ILE A 17 1.81 -5.44 -21.70
N VAL A 18 2.58 -6.02 -20.77
CA VAL A 18 2.53 -5.61 -19.35
C VAL A 18 2.95 -4.16 -19.18
N ARG A 19 4.05 -3.74 -19.82
CA ARG A 19 4.54 -2.35 -19.79
C ARG A 19 3.46 -1.37 -20.26
N GLU A 20 2.93 -1.56 -21.47
CA GLU A 20 1.91 -0.68 -22.04
C GLU A 20 0.64 -0.66 -21.19
N GLY A 21 0.25 -1.81 -20.65
CA GLY A 21 -0.89 -1.94 -19.76
C GLY A 21 -0.74 -1.12 -18.48
N VAL A 22 0.43 -1.21 -17.85
CA VAL A 22 0.77 -0.44 -16.64
C VAL A 22 0.87 1.05 -16.98
N GLU A 23 1.51 1.43 -18.08
CA GLU A 23 1.63 2.83 -18.52
C GLU A 23 0.26 3.48 -18.80
N LYS A 24 -0.68 2.72 -19.38
CA LYS A 24 -2.06 3.18 -19.64
C LYS A 24 -2.82 3.58 -18.37
N THR A 25 -2.47 3.03 -17.21
CA THR A 25 -3.07 3.44 -15.93
C THR A 25 -2.69 4.87 -15.54
N ARG A 26 -1.59 5.43 -16.09
CA ARG A 26 -1.02 6.75 -15.79
C ARG A 26 -0.58 6.97 -14.33
N GLN A 27 -0.67 5.94 -13.47
CA GLN A 27 -0.36 6.03 -12.05
C GLN A 27 1.08 5.60 -11.72
N PHE A 28 1.78 4.99 -12.67
CA PHE A 28 3.13 4.45 -12.46
C PHE A 28 4.14 5.00 -13.45
N ASP A 29 5.39 5.08 -12.99
CA ASP A 29 6.57 5.26 -13.82
C ASP A 29 7.30 3.93 -14.01
N ILE A 30 7.71 3.64 -15.24
CA ILE A 30 8.46 2.42 -15.56
C ILE A 30 9.95 2.68 -15.34
N ILE A 31 10.55 1.91 -14.44
CA ILE A 31 11.96 2.01 -14.06
C ILE A 31 12.83 1.09 -14.92
N SER A 32 12.29 -0.06 -15.33
CA SER A 32 13.02 -1.04 -16.16
C SER A 32 13.25 -0.55 -17.59
N LYS A 33 14.46 -0.80 -18.13
CA LYS A 33 14.79 -0.59 -19.54
C LYS A 33 14.02 -1.55 -20.45
N GLU A 34 13.73 -1.14 -21.68
CA GLU A 34 13.04 -1.98 -22.67
C GLU A 34 13.95 -3.08 -23.25
N LYS A 35 15.23 -2.77 -23.45
CA LYS A 35 16.24 -3.71 -23.95
C LYS A 35 16.91 -4.45 -22.80
N GLY A 36 17.09 -5.76 -22.95
CA GLY A 36 17.79 -6.61 -21.98
C GLY A 36 16.93 -7.78 -21.52
N VAL A 37 16.89 -8.02 -20.21
CA VAL A 37 16.07 -9.08 -19.61
C VAL A 37 14.58 -8.69 -19.72
N PRO A 38 13.66 -9.63 -20.05
CA PRO A 38 12.22 -9.37 -20.12
C PRO A 38 11.63 -9.18 -18.71
N VAL A 39 11.83 -7.98 -18.15
CA VAL A 39 11.34 -7.58 -16.83
C VAL A 39 10.65 -6.23 -16.94
N VAL A 40 9.55 -6.08 -16.21
CA VAL A 40 8.84 -4.81 -16.05
C VAL A 40 8.90 -4.43 -14.57
N ALA A 41 9.67 -3.39 -14.26
CA ALA A 41 9.78 -2.82 -12.93
C ALA A 41 9.18 -1.41 -12.96
N PHE A 42 8.27 -1.12 -12.02
CA PHE A 42 7.51 0.12 -11.99
C PHE A 42 7.22 0.57 -10.56
N SER A 43 7.08 1.88 -10.37
CA SER A 43 6.74 2.51 -9.08
C SER A 43 5.58 3.49 -9.27
N PHE A 44 4.87 3.81 -8.18
CA PHE A 44 3.90 4.91 -8.23
C PHE A 44 4.61 6.23 -8.56
N LYS A 45 3.97 7.07 -9.38
CA LYS A 45 4.50 8.40 -9.72
C LYS A 45 4.49 9.35 -8.54
N ASP A 46 3.45 9.24 -7.73
CA ASP A 46 3.26 10.04 -6.52
C ASP A 46 4.04 9.41 -5.37
N PRO A 47 5.05 10.10 -4.80
CA PRO A 47 5.84 9.60 -3.68
C PRO A 47 5.00 9.31 -2.43
N GLU A 48 3.91 10.06 -2.20
CA GLU A 48 3.04 9.84 -1.04
C GLU A 48 2.32 8.49 -1.12
N ARG A 49 2.11 8.01 -2.35
CA ARG A 49 1.47 6.73 -2.66
C ARG A 49 2.46 5.58 -2.80
N ALA A 50 3.76 5.80 -2.60
CA ALA A 50 4.77 4.76 -2.78
C ALA A 50 4.50 3.53 -1.89
N THR A 51 4.03 3.73 -0.65
CA THR A 51 3.70 2.64 0.28
C THR A 51 2.50 1.80 -0.18
N MET A 52 1.61 2.36 -1.01
CA MET A 52 0.48 1.62 -1.60
C MET A 52 0.95 0.47 -2.51
N ALA A 53 2.22 0.46 -2.96
CA ALA A 53 2.79 -0.66 -3.71
C ALA A 53 2.77 -1.98 -2.94
N PHE A 54 2.93 -1.94 -1.61
CA PHE A 54 2.85 -3.13 -0.78
C PHE A 54 1.40 -3.67 -0.68
N GLU A 55 0.43 -2.77 -0.52
CA GLU A 55 -0.98 -3.16 -0.52
C GLU A 55 -1.44 -3.65 -1.90
N LEU A 56 -0.98 -3.01 -2.99
CA LEU A 56 -1.24 -3.49 -4.35
C LEU A 56 -0.68 -4.90 -4.56
N SER A 57 0.57 -5.16 -4.14
CA SER A 57 1.17 -6.49 -4.16
C SER A 57 0.32 -7.51 -3.40
N LYS A 58 -0.18 -7.15 -2.21
CA LYS A 58 -1.05 -8.00 -1.39
C LYS A 58 -2.41 -8.25 -2.04
N THR A 59 -3.05 -7.24 -2.63
CA THR A 59 -4.32 -7.38 -3.33
C THR A 59 -4.18 -8.27 -4.57
N LEU A 60 -3.07 -8.14 -5.31
CA LEU A 60 -2.76 -9.02 -6.44
C LEU A 60 -2.66 -10.51 -6.04
N ARG A 61 -2.24 -10.83 -4.81
CA ARG A 61 -2.21 -12.22 -4.33
C ARG A 61 -3.60 -12.86 -4.25
N ARG A 62 -4.66 -12.08 -3.99
CA ARG A 62 -6.05 -12.58 -4.01
C ARG A 62 -6.48 -13.07 -5.39
N PHE A 63 -5.89 -12.49 -6.44
CA PHE A 63 -6.06 -12.92 -7.82
C PHE A 63 -5.10 -14.05 -8.23
N GLY A 64 -4.28 -14.56 -7.30
CA GLY A 64 -3.28 -15.60 -7.54
C GLY A 64 -1.93 -15.06 -8.05
N TRP A 65 -1.73 -13.75 -8.13
CA TRP A 65 -0.48 -13.17 -8.63
C TRP A 65 0.51 -12.86 -7.50
N ILE A 66 1.76 -13.30 -7.66
CA ILE A 66 2.85 -12.96 -6.73
C ILE A 66 3.75 -11.93 -7.40
N VAL A 67 3.45 -10.65 -7.17
CA VAL A 67 4.27 -9.53 -7.66
C VAL A 67 5.02 -8.92 -6.47
N PRO A 68 6.35 -9.09 -6.37
CA PRO A 68 7.12 -8.53 -5.26
C PRO A 68 7.13 -7.00 -5.32
N ALA A 69 7.00 -6.38 -4.15
CA ALA A 69 7.23 -4.95 -3.91
C ALA A 69 8.40 -4.79 -2.93
N TYR A 70 9.35 -3.89 -3.23
CA TYR A 70 10.51 -3.62 -2.38
C TYR A 70 10.97 -2.16 -2.50
N THR A 71 11.57 -1.63 -1.44
CA THR A 71 12.20 -0.31 -1.45
C THR A 71 13.57 -0.34 -2.12
N LEU A 72 13.95 0.77 -2.76
CA LEU A 72 15.30 0.92 -3.31
C LEU A 72 16.35 1.12 -2.20
N PRO A 73 17.66 0.96 -2.51
CA PRO A 73 18.76 1.08 -1.56
C PRO A 73 18.85 2.46 -0.85
N ALA A 74 19.78 2.57 0.11
CA ALA A 74 19.85 3.60 1.16
C ALA A 74 19.53 5.05 0.75
N ASP A 75 19.89 5.48 -0.46
CA ASP A 75 19.70 6.86 -0.91
C ASP A 75 18.29 7.13 -1.50
N VAL A 76 17.47 6.09 -1.72
CA VAL A 76 16.19 6.18 -2.45
C VAL A 76 15.08 5.32 -1.82
N GLN A 77 15.08 5.16 -0.50
CA GLN A 77 14.13 4.29 0.21
C GLN A 77 12.66 4.71 0.08
N HIS A 78 12.38 5.95 -0.30
CA HIS A 78 11.03 6.46 -0.53
C HIS A 78 10.40 5.91 -1.82
N ILE A 79 11.18 5.30 -2.72
CA ILE A 79 10.66 4.65 -3.91
C ILE A 79 10.46 3.17 -3.63
N VAL A 80 9.20 2.73 -3.76
CA VAL A 80 8.82 1.32 -3.73
C VAL A 80 8.57 0.84 -5.15
N VAL A 81 9.22 -0.26 -5.51
CA VAL A 81 9.20 -0.84 -6.86
C VAL A 81 8.45 -2.16 -6.84
N LEU A 82 7.49 -2.31 -7.75
CA LEU A 82 6.93 -3.60 -8.11
C LEU A 82 7.71 -4.19 -9.30
N ARG A 83 8.00 -5.49 -9.26
CA ARG A 83 8.78 -6.16 -10.31
C ARG A 83 8.08 -7.39 -10.86
N VAL A 84 7.73 -7.36 -12.14
CA VAL A 84 7.20 -8.49 -12.90
C VAL A 84 8.30 -9.06 -13.79
N VAL A 85 8.72 -10.29 -13.54
CA VAL A 85 9.67 -11.01 -14.39
C VAL A 85 8.86 -11.85 -15.37
N VAL A 86 9.06 -11.62 -16.67
CA VAL A 86 8.36 -12.36 -17.73
C VAL A 86 9.20 -13.56 -18.13
N ARG A 87 8.57 -14.72 -18.03
CA ARG A 87 9.14 -16.03 -18.35
C ARG A 87 8.33 -16.66 -19.48
N GLU A 88 8.79 -17.78 -20.00
CA GLU A 88 8.15 -18.49 -21.12
C GLU A 88 6.69 -18.89 -20.83
N ASP A 89 6.36 -19.19 -19.56
CA ASP A 89 5.02 -19.52 -19.10
C ASP A 89 4.07 -18.30 -19.06
N LEU A 90 4.61 -17.08 -18.95
CA LEU A 90 3.82 -15.85 -18.95
C LEU A 90 3.57 -15.37 -20.39
N GLY A 91 2.76 -16.14 -21.13
CA GLY A 91 2.33 -15.79 -22.47
C GLY A 91 1.38 -14.59 -22.52
N ARG A 92 1.07 -14.14 -23.74
CA ARG A 92 0.23 -12.97 -24.03
C ARG A 92 -1.08 -12.89 -23.23
N GLY A 93 -1.88 -13.95 -23.20
CA GLY A 93 -3.17 -13.93 -22.51
C GLY A 93 -3.04 -13.77 -20.98
N LEU A 94 -1.98 -14.33 -20.38
CA LEU A 94 -1.70 -14.14 -18.96
C LEU A 94 -1.17 -12.73 -18.68
N ALA A 95 -0.38 -12.15 -19.58
CA ALA A 95 0.05 -10.76 -19.50
C ALA A 95 -1.13 -9.78 -19.54
N GLU A 96 -2.06 -9.96 -20.48
CA GLU A 96 -3.29 -9.14 -20.58
C GLU A 96 -4.15 -9.29 -19.31
N ARG A 97 -4.31 -10.52 -18.80
CA ARG A 97 -5.03 -10.79 -17.56
C ARG A 97 -4.38 -10.17 -16.32
N LEU A 98 -3.04 -10.21 -16.23
CA LEU A 98 -2.30 -9.55 -15.17
C LEU A 98 -2.57 -8.04 -15.17
N VAL A 99 -2.47 -7.40 -16.34
CA VAL A 99 -2.76 -5.96 -16.49
C VAL A 99 -4.19 -5.64 -16.05
N SER A 100 -5.17 -6.44 -16.46
CA SER A 100 -6.57 -6.27 -16.05
C SER A 100 -6.71 -6.34 -14.52
N HIS A 101 -6.12 -7.37 -13.89
CA HIS A 101 -6.17 -7.52 -12.43
C HIS A 101 -5.41 -6.39 -11.69
N VAL A 102 -4.32 -5.85 -12.26
CA VAL A 102 -3.64 -4.65 -11.72
C VAL A 102 -4.59 -3.46 -11.70
N GLY A 103 -5.33 -3.23 -12.80
CA GLY A 103 -6.35 -2.17 -12.86
C GLY A 103 -7.46 -2.35 -11.82
N MET A 104 -7.99 -3.57 -11.68
CA MET A 104 -9.02 -3.88 -10.68
C MET A 104 -8.50 -3.70 -9.25
N ALA A 105 -7.29 -4.20 -8.96
CA ALA A 105 -6.68 -4.07 -7.65
C ALA A 105 -6.41 -2.60 -7.26
N LEU A 106 -6.04 -1.77 -8.24
CA LEU A 106 -5.93 -0.32 -8.03
C LEU A 106 -7.27 0.32 -7.69
N GLN A 107 -8.33 0.01 -8.45
CA GLN A 107 -9.66 0.56 -8.17
C GLN A 107 -10.15 0.18 -6.77
N GLU A 108 -9.93 -1.07 -6.36
CA GLU A 108 -10.27 -1.53 -5.00
C GLU A 108 -9.48 -0.77 -3.93
N LEU A 109 -8.20 -0.54 -4.17
CA LEU A 109 -7.34 0.19 -3.24
C LEU A 109 -7.78 1.66 -3.12
N GLU A 110 -8.08 2.34 -4.21
CA GLU A 110 -8.61 3.72 -4.21
C GLU A 110 -9.95 3.83 -3.48
N ALA A 111 -10.85 2.87 -3.69
CA ALA A 111 -12.12 2.79 -2.97
C ALA A 111 -11.94 2.58 -1.46
N SER A 112 -10.88 1.88 -1.05
CA SER A 112 -10.55 1.66 0.37
C SER A 112 -9.90 2.86 1.03
N VAL A 113 -9.07 3.63 0.32
CA VAL A 113 -8.44 4.86 0.83
C VAL A 113 -9.48 5.95 1.11
N THR A 114 -10.52 6.03 0.27
CA THR A 114 -11.64 6.97 0.45
C THR A 114 -12.45 6.67 1.72
N LYS A 115 -12.43 5.42 2.20
CA LYS A 115 -12.96 5.03 3.51
C LYS A 115 -11.90 5.28 4.57
N SER A 116 -11.58 6.54 4.81
CA SER A 116 -10.65 6.97 5.87
C SER A 116 -10.99 6.26 7.19
N ILE A 117 -10.09 5.39 7.66
CA ILE A 117 -10.14 4.87 9.03
C ILE A 117 -9.70 6.04 9.91
N PRO A 118 -10.56 6.56 10.80
CA PRO A 118 -10.16 7.69 11.64
C PRO A 118 -9.01 7.26 12.55
N HIS A 119 -7.84 7.88 12.38
CA HIS A 119 -6.74 7.75 13.33
C HIS A 119 -7.13 8.49 14.62
N LEU A 120 -7.42 7.72 15.67
CA LEU A 120 -7.73 8.24 16.99
C LEU A 120 -6.43 8.69 17.68
N VAL A 121 -6.15 9.99 17.70
CA VAL A 121 -5.07 10.56 18.51
C VAL A 121 -5.66 11.06 19.82
N LEU A 122 -5.52 10.27 20.89
CA LEU A 122 -5.96 10.66 22.23
C LEU A 122 -4.87 11.50 22.90
N LYS A 123 -5.11 12.79 23.11
CA LYS A 123 -4.26 13.64 23.96
C LYS A 123 -4.78 13.59 25.39
N ILE A 124 -4.02 12.95 26.29
CA ILE A 124 -4.33 12.89 27.72
C ILE A 124 -3.55 14.01 28.42
N GLU A 125 -4.25 15.05 28.87
CA GLU A 125 -3.69 16.04 29.81
C GLU A 125 -3.98 15.57 31.24
N VAL A 126 -2.93 15.23 31.97
CA VAL A 126 -3.02 14.90 33.41
C VAL A 126 -2.76 16.18 34.19
N LYS A 127 -3.76 16.69 34.93
CA LYS A 127 -3.57 17.74 35.93
C LYS A 127 -3.54 17.10 37.32
N PRO A 128 -2.50 17.33 38.14
CA PRO A 128 -2.58 17.02 39.56
C PRO A 128 -3.48 18.07 40.24
N GLU A 129 -4.55 17.65 40.90
CA GLU A 129 -5.24 18.46 41.91
C GLU A 129 -4.78 17.99 43.29
N GLU A 130 -4.21 18.88 44.08
CA GLU A 130 -3.96 18.66 45.50
C GLU A 130 -5.21 19.05 46.29
N VAL A 131 -5.96 18.07 46.82
CA VAL A 131 -6.56 18.11 48.16
C VAL A 131 -6.76 16.66 48.67
N GLY A 132 -6.33 16.42 49.91
CA GLY A 132 -6.49 15.25 50.79
C GLY A 132 -7.31 14.02 50.37
N GLU A 133 -6.69 12.85 50.56
CA GLU A 133 -7.30 11.52 50.76
C GLU A 133 -8.37 11.06 49.74
N GLU A 134 -7.98 10.96 48.48
CA GLU A 134 -8.27 9.88 47.51
C GLU A 134 -7.95 10.44 46.11
N THR A 135 -6.86 10.00 45.48
CA THR A 135 -6.40 10.56 44.20
C THR A 135 -7.38 10.22 43.06
N LYS A 136 -8.28 11.16 42.76
CA LYS A 136 -9.25 11.06 41.67
C LYS A 136 -8.60 11.53 40.37
N VAL A 137 -8.08 10.59 39.57
CA VAL A 137 -7.51 10.91 38.24
C VAL A 137 -8.66 11.15 37.26
N SER A 138 -8.83 12.37 36.77
CA SER A 138 -9.79 12.68 35.70
C SER A 138 -9.04 12.85 34.37
N ALA A 139 -9.39 12.04 33.38
CA ALA A 139 -8.84 12.14 32.02
C ALA A 139 -9.84 12.89 31.14
N ILE A 140 -9.41 14.01 30.55
CA ILE A 140 -10.20 14.75 29.55
C ILE A 140 -9.66 14.37 28.16
N VAL A 141 -10.46 13.63 27.39
CA VAL A 141 -10.13 13.31 26.00
C VAL A 141 -10.38 14.55 25.12
N LYS A 142 -9.32 15.07 24.51
CA LYS A 142 -9.38 16.17 23.52
C LYS A 142 -9.31 15.60 22.09
N GLY A 143 -10.46 15.20 21.54
CA GLY A 143 -10.77 15.21 20.10
C GLY A 143 -10.46 13.97 19.24
N ILE A 144 -11.16 13.87 18.10
CA ILE A 144 -10.98 12.92 16.98
C ILE A 144 -10.64 13.76 15.74
N HIS A 145 -9.70 13.35 14.88
CA HIS A 145 -9.51 13.99 13.57
C HIS A 145 -10.04 13.11 12.45
N GLY A 146 -11.18 13.51 11.88
CA GLY A 146 -11.75 12.91 10.68
C GLY A 146 -12.90 13.76 10.16
N GLY A 147 -12.74 14.30 8.95
CA GLY A 147 -13.82 14.78 8.08
C GLY A 147 -14.53 16.08 8.46
N ASP A 148 -14.95 16.27 9.71
CA ASP A 148 -15.72 17.45 10.14
C ASP A 148 -15.20 17.98 11.47
N LYS A 149 -15.00 19.30 11.53
CA LYS A 149 -14.40 20.04 12.66
C LYS A 149 -15.37 20.15 13.85
N GLU A 150 -15.73 19.03 14.49
CA GLU A 150 -16.57 19.09 15.69
C GLU A 150 -15.98 18.31 16.88
N TRP A 151 -15.82 19.00 18.00
CA TRP A 151 -15.28 18.46 19.23
C TRP A 151 -16.41 17.88 20.08
N LYS A 152 -16.41 16.57 20.32
CA LYS A 152 -17.32 15.94 21.28
C LYS A 152 -16.59 15.57 22.57
N LYS A 153 -17.11 16.07 23.70
CA LYS A 153 -16.59 15.77 25.05
C LYS A 153 -17.17 14.44 25.52
N ILE A 154 -16.32 13.47 25.83
CA ILE A 154 -16.74 12.16 26.35
C ILE A 154 -16.36 12.08 27.83
N HIS A 155 -17.31 11.68 28.69
CA HIS A 155 -17.07 11.46 30.10
C HIS A 155 -16.75 9.98 30.33
N VAL A 156 -15.55 9.68 30.85
CA VAL A 156 -15.13 8.31 31.18
C VAL A 156 -15.23 8.12 32.69
N SER A 157 -16.07 7.20 33.14
CA SER A 157 -16.10 6.75 34.54
C SER A 157 -15.08 5.62 34.73
N GLY A 158 -14.07 5.85 35.56
CA GLY A 158 -13.10 4.81 35.92
C GLY A 158 -13.70 3.83 36.93
N SER A 159 -13.80 2.55 36.58
CA SER A 159 -13.98 1.47 37.55
C SER A 159 -12.61 1.04 38.09
N LYS A 160 -12.43 1.14 39.43
CA LYS A 160 -11.21 0.68 40.12
C LYS A 160 -11.06 -0.84 39.94
N THR A 161 -10.04 -1.32 39.24
CA THR A 161 -9.63 -2.72 39.28
C THR A 161 -8.83 -2.94 40.57
N LYS A 162 -9.34 -3.77 41.50
CA LYS A 162 -8.57 -4.20 42.67
C LYS A 162 -7.52 -5.21 42.22
N GLY A 163 -6.25 -4.83 42.28
CA GLY A 163 -5.13 -5.75 42.13
C GLY A 163 -5.15 -6.78 43.25
N VAL A 164 -5.07 -8.06 42.89
CA VAL A 164 -4.79 -9.17 43.80
C VAL A 164 -3.28 -9.38 43.80
N CYS A 165 -2.71 -9.51 45.01
CA CYS A 165 -1.29 -9.81 45.26
C CYS A 165 -0.94 -11.26 44.93
#